data_AF-A0A3D4UIH4-F1
#
_entry.id   AF-A0A3D4UIH4-F1
#
_cell.length_a   1.000
_cell.length_b   1.000
_cell.length_c   1.000
_cell.angle_alpha   90.00
_cell.angle_beta   90.00
_cell.angle_gamma   90.00
#
_symmetry.space_group_name_H-M   'P 1'
#
loop_
_entity.id
_entity.type
_entity.pdbx_description
1 polymer ?
#
loop_
_entity_poly.entity_id
_entity_poly.type
_entity_poly.pdbx_seq_one_letter_code
_entity_poly.pdbx_strand_id
1 'polypeptide(L)'
;ASGRIEQIGTILGGMASAASRPGGNSLLLDGDIRSSGAMGVTLSGPLQVDTVVSQGCRPIGHPMIITKARGNLILELAGVKAVDAIRDIVHELPDPEKELLGNGLLLGRVIDEHKSHFGRGDFLIRNVMGGDEQSGAVAVADLVQAGQTVQLHLHDQQTAREDLSLLLDGQRLYEKPAGAMLISCSGRGEKFFKEPGYDARAITHAFDPAPDGANRAKSGQEVNPGSGIPLAGFFAAGEIGPVDEQIFQHGHTAVAGLFRSPEEVPVG
;
A
#
# COMPACT_ATOMS: atom_id res chain seq x y z
N ALA A 1 18.18 -22.25 23.36
CA ALA A 1 17.83 -20.88 23.76
C ALA A 1 16.59 -20.47 22.97
N SER A 2 15.43 -20.44 23.62
CA SER A 2 14.18 -19.99 22.99
C SER A 2 14.24 -18.47 22.83
N GLY A 3 14.83 -18.02 21.73
CA GLY A 3 14.84 -16.60 21.36
C GLY A 3 13.45 -16.16 20.97
N ARG A 4 12.63 -15.83 21.96
CA ARG A 4 11.49 -14.93 21.76
C ARG A 4 12.14 -13.61 21.34
N ILE A 5 12.10 -13.31 20.05
CA ILE A 5 12.44 -11.98 19.56
C ILE A 5 11.38 -11.08 20.18
N GLU A 6 11.78 -10.24 21.14
CA GLU A 6 10.95 -9.13 21.60
C GLU A 6 10.44 -8.37 20.37
N GLN A 7 9.18 -7.96 20.43
CA GLN A 7 8.40 -7.36 19.35
C GLN A 7 9.30 -6.60 18.36
N ILE A 8 9.44 -7.12 17.14
CA ILE A 8 10.16 -6.42 16.08
C ILE A 8 9.42 -5.09 15.93
N GLY A 9 10.10 -3.99 16.23
CA GLY A 9 9.53 -2.65 16.06
C GLY A 9 9.08 -2.42 14.61
N THR A 10 8.38 -1.32 14.36
CA THR A 10 7.87 -0.99 13.04
C THR A 10 8.96 -1.04 11.95
N ILE A 11 8.76 -1.89 10.94
CA ILE A 11 9.61 -1.94 9.73
C ILE A 11 8.90 -1.21 8.60
N LEU A 12 9.59 -0.22 8.03
CA LEU A 12 9.19 0.52 6.84
C LEU A 12 10.31 0.48 5.82
N GLY A 13 9.97 0.36 4.55
CA GLY A 13 10.98 0.37 3.49
C GLY A 13 10.40 0.09 2.13
N GLY A 14 11.26 -0.26 1.19
CA GLY A 14 10.84 -0.66 -0.15
C GLY A 14 11.90 -1.50 -0.85
N MET A 15 11.48 -2.24 -1.86
CA MET A 15 12.37 -3.07 -2.67
C MET A 15 13.19 -2.23 -3.64
N ALA A 16 14.47 -2.57 -3.78
CA ALA A 16 15.25 -2.14 -4.93
C ALA A 16 14.67 -2.77 -6.21
N SER A 17 14.40 -1.96 -7.22
CA SER A 17 13.59 -2.37 -8.38
C SER A 17 14.16 -1.97 -9.73
N ALA A 18 15.47 -1.72 -9.82
CA ALA A 18 16.11 -1.34 -11.08
C ALA A 18 16.26 -2.52 -12.05
N ALA A 19 16.50 -3.73 -11.52
CA ALA A 19 16.72 -4.93 -12.32
C ALA A 19 15.46 -5.76 -12.53
N SER A 20 15.35 -6.38 -13.71
CA SER A 20 14.24 -7.27 -14.10
C SER A 20 14.44 -8.73 -13.70
N ARG A 21 15.55 -9.07 -13.03
CA ARG A 21 15.89 -10.44 -12.63
C ARG A 21 16.49 -10.48 -11.23
N PRO A 22 16.28 -11.58 -10.47
CA PRO A 22 16.95 -11.80 -9.19
C PRO A 22 18.46 -11.63 -9.28
N GLY A 23 19.07 -10.97 -8.29
CA GLY A 23 20.50 -10.70 -8.24
C GLY A 23 20.99 -9.55 -9.12
N GLY A 24 20.11 -8.89 -9.89
CA GLY A 24 20.50 -7.75 -10.73
C GLY A 24 20.56 -6.40 -9.99
N ASN A 25 19.93 -6.29 -8.82
CA ASN A 25 20.08 -5.11 -7.96
C ASN A 25 21.36 -5.22 -7.13
N SER A 26 21.99 -4.09 -6.85
CA SER A 26 23.21 -4.01 -6.04
C SER A 26 22.96 -3.22 -4.77
N LEU A 27 23.49 -3.73 -3.66
CA LEU A 27 23.55 -3.10 -2.34
C LEU A 27 25.01 -2.72 -2.08
N LEU A 28 25.25 -1.47 -1.72
CA LEU A 28 26.58 -0.94 -1.47
C LEU A 28 26.69 -0.48 -0.02
N LEU A 29 27.60 -1.10 0.75
CA LEU A 29 27.87 -0.75 2.14
C LEU A 29 29.38 -0.80 2.38
N ASP A 30 29.97 0.31 2.85
CA ASP A 30 31.41 0.40 3.17
C ASP A 30 32.36 -0.06 2.04
N GLY A 31 31.95 0.14 0.78
CA GLY A 31 32.71 -0.26 -0.41
C GLY A 31 32.46 -1.70 -0.88
N ASP A 32 31.74 -2.51 -0.10
CA ASP A 32 31.33 -3.85 -0.51
C ASP A 32 30.07 -3.79 -1.38
N ILE A 33 30.06 -4.55 -2.48
CA ILE A 33 28.91 -4.73 -3.36
C ILE A 33 28.30 -6.09 -3.11
N ARG A 34 27.00 -6.13 -2.80
CA ARG A 34 26.22 -7.37 -2.69
C ARG A 34 25.03 -7.36 -3.62
N SER A 35 24.68 -8.52 -4.17
CA SER A 35 23.52 -8.69 -5.07
C SER A 35 22.24 -9.15 -4.34
N SER A 36 22.30 -9.33 -3.02
CA SER A 36 21.18 -9.78 -2.18
C SER A 36 21.34 -9.32 -0.74
N GLY A 37 20.21 -9.08 -0.06
CA GLY A 37 20.16 -8.70 1.35
C GLY A 37 19.19 -7.53 1.56
N ALA A 38 19.33 -6.87 2.71
CA ALA A 38 18.65 -5.62 3.03
C ALA A 38 19.66 -4.60 3.56
N MET A 39 19.38 -3.32 3.34
CA MET A 39 20.10 -2.21 3.96
C MET A 39 19.08 -1.29 4.60
N GLY A 40 19.41 -0.73 5.76
CA GLY A 40 18.52 0.14 6.48
C GLY A 40 19.20 0.78 7.68
N VAL A 41 18.44 1.65 8.34
CA VAL A 41 18.83 2.30 9.59
C VAL A 41 17.86 1.88 10.68
N THR A 42 18.36 1.68 11.89
CA THR A 42 17.53 1.44 13.07
C THR A 42 17.49 2.71 13.90
N LEU A 43 16.28 3.17 14.24
CA LEU A 43 16.05 4.30 15.12
C LEU A 43 15.63 3.78 16.49
N SER A 44 16.11 4.41 17.56
CA SER A 44 15.78 4.04 18.95
C SER A 44 15.81 5.28 19.85
N GLY A 45 15.14 5.20 20.99
CA GLY A 45 14.99 6.31 21.94
C GLY A 45 13.52 6.66 22.18
N PRO A 46 13.22 7.85 22.73
CA PRO A 46 11.86 8.34 22.88
C PRO A 46 11.31 8.74 21.50
N LEU A 47 10.93 7.74 20.72
CA LEU A 47 10.42 7.88 19.36
C LEU A 47 9.15 7.04 19.22
N GLN A 48 8.06 7.69 18.85
CA GLN A 48 6.86 7.03 18.36
C GLN A 48 6.84 7.15 16.83
N VAL A 49 6.54 6.03 16.17
CA VAL A 49 6.42 5.96 14.71
C VAL A 49 5.03 5.46 14.36
N ASP A 50 4.16 6.38 13.96
CA ASP A 50 2.85 6.02 13.43
C ASP A 50 2.98 5.69 11.95
N THR A 51 2.23 4.70 11.48
CA THR A 51 2.29 4.25 10.10
C THR A 51 1.00 4.54 9.36
N VAL A 52 1.14 5.10 8.16
CA VAL A 52 0.06 5.26 7.19
C VAL A 52 0.35 4.33 6.03
N VAL A 53 -0.52 3.37 5.79
CA VAL A 53 -0.43 2.43 4.66
C VAL A 53 -1.65 2.65 3.77
N SER A 54 -1.51 3.53 2.79
CA SER A 54 -2.58 3.86 1.87
C SER A 54 -2.56 2.96 0.65
N GLN A 55 -3.62 2.19 0.46
CA GLN A 55 -3.82 1.36 -0.73
C GLN A 55 -4.78 2.07 -1.69
N GLY A 56 -4.35 2.23 -2.95
CA GLY A 56 -5.15 2.90 -3.99
C GLY A 56 -6.15 2.00 -4.71
N CYS A 57 -6.64 0.96 -4.03
CA CYS A 57 -7.29 -0.16 -4.67
C CYS A 57 -8.77 -0.22 -4.30
N ARG A 58 -9.65 -0.27 -5.31
CA ARG A 58 -11.10 -0.37 -5.13
C ARG A 58 -11.56 -1.80 -5.38
N PRO A 59 -12.25 -2.47 -4.44
CA PRO A 59 -12.76 -3.82 -4.66
C PRO A 59 -13.84 -3.83 -5.76
N ILE A 60 -13.87 -4.90 -6.53
CA ILE A 60 -14.91 -5.20 -7.52
C ILE A 60 -15.38 -6.65 -7.39
N GLY A 61 -16.63 -6.90 -7.78
CA GLY A 61 -17.27 -8.20 -7.57
C GLY A 61 -17.37 -8.54 -6.07
N HIS A 62 -17.41 -9.83 -5.77
CA HIS A 62 -17.59 -10.35 -4.41
C HIS A 62 -16.36 -11.15 -3.96
N PRO A 63 -16.10 -11.26 -2.64
CA PRO A 63 -15.08 -12.18 -2.13
C PRO A 63 -15.38 -13.62 -2.55
N MET A 64 -14.34 -14.34 -2.96
CA MET A 64 -14.39 -15.73 -3.42
C MET A 64 -13.30 -16.55 -2.76
N ILE A 65 -13.59 -17.82 -2.48
CA ILE A 65 -12.61 -18.76 -1.94
C ILE A 65 -11.82 -19.37 -3.10
N ILE A 66 -10.49 -19.40 -2.98
CA ILE A 66 -9.65 -20.22 -3.85
C ILE A 66 -9.93 -21.68 -3.52
N THR A 67 -10.53 -22.40 -4.46
CA THR A 67 -10.89 -23.82 -4.27
C THR A 67 -9.79 -24.75 -4.76
N LYS A 68 -8.94 -24.27 -5.68
CA LYS A 68 -7.77 -25.01 -6.18
C LYS A 68 -6.66 -24.08 -6.62
N ALA A 69 -5.44 -24.35 -6.17
CA ALA A 69 -4.26 -23.56 -6.49
C ALA A 69 -3.00 -24.43 -6.64
N ARG A 70 -2.00 -23.92 -7.38
CA ARG A 70 -0.66 -24.52 -7.47
C ARG A 70 0.40 -23.43 -7.60
N GLY A 71 1.20 -23.23 -6.55
CA GLY A 71 2.21 -22.17 -6.52
C GLY A 71 1.55 -20.80 -6.57
N ASN A 72 1.80 -20.05 -7.63
CA ASN A 72 1.21 -18.73 -7.87
C ASN A 72 0.04 -18.76 -8.88
N LEU A 73 -0.44 -19.96 -9.25
CA LEU A 73 -1.57 -20.17 -10.15
C LEU A 73 -2.83 -20.48 -9.34
N ILE A 74 -3.87 -19.68 -9.55
CA ILE A 74 -5.23 -19.98 -9.12
C ILE A 74 -5.89 -20.77 -10.24
N LEU A 75 -6.29 -22.00 -9.94
CA LEU A 75 -6.93 -22.89 -10.92
C LEU A 75 -8.45 -22.76 -10.83
N GLU A 76 -8.99 -22.68 -9.61
CA GLU A 76 -10.43 -22.59 -9.38
C GLU A 76 -10.76 -21.56 -8.30
N LEU A 77 -11.77 -20.73 -8.58
CA LEU A 77 -12.39 -19.77 -7.66
C LEU A 77 -13.85 -20.21 -7.45
N ALA A 78 -14.26 -20.37 -6.19
CA ALA A 78 -15.62 -20.79 -5.85
C ALA A 78 -16.12 -22.05 -6.60
N GLY A 79 -15.22 -22.98 -6.91
CA GLY A 79 -15.53 -24.25 -7.60
C GLY A 79 -15.65 -24.15 -9.12
N VAL A 80 -15.41 -22.99 -9.72
CA VAL A 80 -15.34 -22.79 -11.18
C VAL A 80 -13.94 -22.38 -11.60
N LYS A 81 -13.63 -22.47 -12.91
CA LYS A 81 -12.33 -22.05 -13.44
C LYS A 81 -12.07 -20.57 -13.11
N ALA A 82 -10.86 -20.26 -12.68
CA ALA A 82 -10.50 -18.92 -12.24
C ALA A 82 -10.69 -17.86 -13.34
N VAL A 83 -10.32 -18.18 -14.59
CA VAL A 83 -10.52 -17.27 -15.74
C VAL A 83 -12.00 -16.96 -15.97
N ASP A 84 -12.88 -17.95 -15.85
CA ASP A 84 -14.31 -17.78 -16.08
C ASP A 84 -14.94 -16.89 -14.99
N ALA A 85 -14.64 -17.16 -13.72
CA ALA A 85 -15.10 -16.33 -12.61
C ALA A 85 -14.67 -14.86 -12.73
N ILE A 86 -13.40 -14.62 -13.10
CA ILE A 86 -12.89 -13.26 -13.30
C ILE A 86 -13.56 -12.60 -14.51
N ARG A 87 -13.74 -13.33 -15.61
CA ARG A 87 -14.37 -12.82 -16.83
C ARG A 87 -15.80 -12.38 -16.57
N ASP A 88 -16.56 -13.17 -15.81
CA ASP A 88 -17.95 -12.84 -15.47
C ASP A 88 -18.01 -11.53 -14.68
N ILE A 89 -17.17 -11.37 -13.64
CA ILE A 89 -17.07 -10.12 -12.88
C ILE A 89 -16.70 -8.94 -13.79
N VAL A 90 -15.70 -9.11 -14.65
CA VAL A 90 -15.24 -8.06 -15.57
C VAL A 90 -16.32 -7.67 -16.59
N HIS A 91 -17.11 -8.62 -17.08
CA HIS A 91 -18.20 -8.37 -18.01
C HIS A 91 -19.34 -7.55 -17.38
N GLU A 92 -19.63 -7.81 -16.10
CA GLU A 92 -20.66 -7.10 -15.32
C GLU A 92 -20.25 -5.68 -14.91
N LEU A 93 -18.98 -5.30 -15.06
CA LEU A 93 -18.52 -3.95 -14.71
C LEU A 93 -19.20 -2.87 -15.55
N PRO A 94 -19.56 -1.72 -14.94
CA PRO A 94 -19.93 -0.51 -15.67
C PRO A 94 -18.78 0.01 -16.55
N ASP A 95 -19.11 0.74 -17.62
CA ASP A 95 -18.11 1.26 -18.57
C ASP A 95 -16.98 2.10 -17.91
N PRO A 96 -17.27 3.02 -16.95
CA PRO A 96 -16.21 3.76 -16.26
C PRO A 96 -15.22 2.86 -15.50
N GLU A 97 -15.68 1.70 -15.02
CA GLU A 97 -14.82 0.75 -14.31
C GLU A 97 -14.02 -0.12 -15.28
N LYS A 98 -14.59 -0.44 -16.44
CA LYS A 98 -13.88 -1.16 -17.50
C LYS A 98 -12.69 -0.35 -18.02
N GLU A 99 -12.80 0.98 -18.09
CA GLU A 99 -11.67 1.85 -18.46
C GLU A 99 -10.48 1.70 -17.49
N LEU A 100 -10.74 1.49 -16.20
CA LEU A 100 -9.71 1.32 -15.18
C LEU A 100 -8.96 -0.01 -15.30
N LEU A 101 -9.49 -1.01 -16.00
CA LEU A 101 -8.78 -2.28 -16.26
C LEU A 101 -7.48 -2.05 -17.04
N GLY A 102 -7.37 -0.96 -17.80
CA GLY A 102 -6.14 -0.55 -18.49
C GLY A 102 -4.98 -0.24 -17.53
N ASN A 103 -5.27 0.07 -16.27
CA ASN A 103 -4.27 0.25 -15.22
C ASN A 103 -3.82 -1.08 -14.56
N GLY A 104 -4.42 -2.20 -14.98
CA GLY A 104 -4.17 -3.53 -14.46
C GLY A 104 -5.26 -4.03 -13.52
N LEU A 105 -5.50 -5.35 -13.56
CA LEU A 105 -6.37 -6.04 -12.63
C LEU A 105 -5.56 -6.53 -11.42
N LEU A 106 -6.11 -6.31 -10.23
CA LEU A 106 -5.47 -6.66 -8.97
C LEU A 106 -6.27 -7.73 -8.25
N LEU A 107 -5.57 -8.51 -7.42
CA LEU A 107 -6.18 -9.47 -6.52
C LEU A 107 -5.81 -9.09 -5.10
N GLY A 108 -6.82 -8.78 -4.29
CA GLY A 108 -6.70 -8.62 -2.86
C GLY A 108 -6.90 -9.97 -2.19
N ARG A 109 -5.94 -10.41 -1.38
CA ARG A 109 -6.08 -11.57 -0.51
C ARG A 109 -6.42 -11.11 0.90
N VAL A 110 -7.44 -11.68 1.52
CA VAL A 110 -7.82 -11.35 2.90
C VAL A 110 -6.63 -11.60 3.85
N ILE A 111 -6.39 -10.63 4.73
CA ILE A 111 -5.34 -10.70 5.75
C ILE A 111 -5.83 -11.46 6.98
N ASP A 112 -7.05 -11.17 7.44
CA ASP A 112 -7.71 -11.83 8.57
C ASP A 112 -9.07 -12.42 8.16
N GLU A 113 -9.11 -13.75 8.01
CA GLU A 113 -10.29 -14.53 7.60
C GLU A 113 -11.38 -14.59 8.68
N HIS A 114 -11.12 -14.10 9.90
CA HIS A 114 -12.11 -14.15 11.00
C HIS A 114 -13.09 -12.98 10.99
N LYS A 115 -12.88 -11.96 10.14
CA LYS A 115 -13.78 -10.81 10.04
C LYS A 115 -15.05 -11.19 9.28
N SER A 116 -16.19 -10.64 9.71
CA SER A 116 -17.48 -10.86 9.06
C SER A 116 -17.69 -10.00 7.80
N HIS A 117 -16.98 -8.87 7.71
CA HIS A 117 -17.00 -7.93 6.60
C HIS A 117 -15.58 -7.43 6.35
N PHE A 118 -15.22 -7.26 5.09
CA PHE A 118 -13.91 -6.76 4.67
C PHE A 118 -14.04 -5.35 4.07
N GLY A 119 -13.23 -4.43 4.55
CA GLY A 119 -13.10 -3.06 4.08
C GLY A 119 -11.72 -2.77 3.47
N ARG A 120 -11.43 -1.47 3.28
CA ARG A 120 -10.10 -1.00 2.87
C ARG A 120 -9.09 -1.35 3.97
N GLY A 121 -7.93 -1.89 3.57
CA GLY A 121 -6.89 -2.35 4.51
C GLY A 121 -7.00 -3.81 4.96
N ASP A 122 -8.12 -4.50 4.70
CA ASP A 122 -8.26 -5.93 5.04
C ASP A 122 -7.67 -6.87 3.98
N PHE A 123 -7.16 -6.31 2.88
CA PHE A 123 -6.63 -7.04 1.74
C PHE A 123 -5.14 -6.76 1.51
N LEU A 124 -4.41 -7.82 1.24
CA LEU A 124 -3.06 -7.74 0.69
C LEU A 124 -3.15 -7.76 -0.84
N ILE A 125 -2.79 -6.65 -1.46
CA ILE A 125 -2.96 -6.43 -2.89
C ILE A 125 -1.79 -7.00 -3.70
N ARG A 126 -2.12 -7.72 -4.79
CA ARG A 126 -1.18 -8.32 -5.75
C ARG A 126 -1.61 -8.11 -7.19
N ASN A 127 -0.64 -8.07 -8.09
CA ASN A 127 -0.92 -8.02 -9.53
C ASN A 127 -1.45 -9.36 -10.04
N VAL A 128 -2.51 -9.32 -10.84
CA VAL A 128 -2.84 -10.42 -11.74
C VAL A 128 -1.90 -10.32 -12.95
N MET A 129 -1.09 -11.36 -13.16
CA MET A 129 -0.07 -11.36 -14.22
C MET A 129 -0.63 -11.81 -15.56
N GLY A 130 -1.69 -12.62 -15.55
CA GLY A 130 -2.36 -13.09 -16.76
C GLY A 130 -3.24 -14.32 -16.49
N GLY A 131 -4.05 -14.65 -17.48
CA GLY A 131 -4.86 -15.87 -17.49
C GLY A 131 -4.47 -16.76 -18.68
N ASP A 132 -4.59 -18.07 -18.50
CA ASP A 132 -4.48 -19.05 -19.56
C ASP A 132 -5.86 -19.61 -19.88
N GLU A 133 -6.38 -19.32 -21.07
CA GLU A 133 -7.72 -19.77 -21.49
C GLU A 133 -7.80 -21.29 -21.63
N GLN A 134 -6.69 -21.96 -21.94
CA GLN A 134 -6.69 -23.39 -22.17
C GLN A 134 -6.84 -24.17 -20.86
N SER A 135 -6.02 -23.84 -19.84
CA SER A 135 -6.13 -24.47 -18.51
C SER A 135 -7.21 -23.84 -17.63
N GLY A 136 -7.63 -22.60 -17.91
CA GLY A 136 -8.53 -21.82 -17.06
C GLY A 136 -7.84 -21.20 -15.84
N ALA A 137 -6.50 -21.26 -15.77
CA ALA A 137 -5.71 -20.77 -14.65
C ALA A 137 -5.42 -19.28 -14.72
N VAL A 138 -5.27 -18.63 -13.57
CA VAL A 138 -4.87 -17.23 -13.43
C VAL A 138 -3.60 -17.14 -12.60
N ALA A 139 -2.58 -16.48 -13.14
CA ALA A 139 -1.31 -16.26 -12.48
C ALA A 139 -1.33 -14.95 -11.68
N VAL A 140 -0.84 -15.00 -10.44
CA VAL A 140 -0.77 -13.85 -9.52
C VAL A 140 0.68 -13.63 -9.10
N ALA A 141 1.05 -12.38 -8.79
CA ALA A 141 2.38 -12.01 -8.31
C ALA A 141 2.61 -12.38 -6.83
N ASP A 142 2.09 -13.52 -6.37
CA ASP A 142 2.27 -14.06 -5.02
C ASP A 142 1.97 -15.56 -5.00
N LEU A 143 2.42 -16.24 -3.94
CA LEU A 143 2.01 -17.61 -3.66
C LEU A 143 0.60 -17.62 -3.07
N VAL A 144 -0.21 -18.57 -3.53
CA VAL A 144 -1.62 -18.70 -3.17
C VAL A 144 -1.95 -20.15 -2.83
N GLN A 145 -2.93 -20.33 -1.96
CA GLN A 145 -3.33 -21.64 -1.43
C GLN A 145 -4.84 -21.79 -1.46
N ALA A 146 -5.30 -23.03 -1.61
CA ALA A 146 -6.72 -23.33 -1.48
C ALA A 146 -7.21 -23.02 -0.06
N GLY A 147 -8.44 -22.52 0.06
CA GLY A 147 -9.05 -22.07 1.31
C GLY A 147 -8.89 -20.58 1.60
N GLN A 148 -8.00 -19.86 0.89
CA GLN A 148 -7.85 -18.41 1.05
C GLN A 148 -8.99 -17.65 0.37
N THR A 149 -9.47 -16.59 1.01
CA THR A 149 -10.45 -15.66 0.45
C THR A 149 -9.73 -14.55 -0.32
N VAL A 150 -10.22 -14.30 -1.53
CA VAL A 150 -9.70 -13.26 -2.42
C VAL A 150 -10.82 -12.44 -3.05
N GLN A 151 -10.52 -11.20 -3.42
CA GLN A 151 -11.43 -10.33 -4.16
C GLN A 151 -10.67 -9.54 -5.21
N LEU A 152 -11.29 -9.35 -6.37
CA LEU A 152 -10.71 -8.53 -7.43
C LEU A 152 -10.72 -7.06 -7.03
N HIS A 153 -9.71 -6.33 -7.46
CA HIS A 153 -9.56 -4.91 -7.21
C HIS A 153 -9.11 -4.18 -8.48
N LEU A 154 -9.48 -2.92 -8.59
CA LEU A 154 -9.02 -1.99 -9.61
C LEU A 154 -8.06 -0.98 -8.99
N HIS A 155 -7.05 -0.58 -9.75
CA HIS A 155 -6.18 0.52 -9.38
C HIS A 155 -6.86 1.84 -9.77
N ASP A 156 -7.39 2.55 -8.77
CA ASP A 156 -8.22 3.73 -8.97
C ASP A 156 -7.60 4.96 -8.30
N GLN A 157 -7.39 5.99 -9.11
CA GLN A 157 -6.83 7.26 -8.68
C GLN A 157 -7.68 7.89 -7.57
N GLN A 158 -9.00 7.93 -7.74
CA GLN A 158 -9.88 8.59 -6.79
C GLN A 158 -9.88 7.87 -5.44
N THR A 159 -9.97 6.55 -5.46
CA THR A 159 -9.83 5.71 -4.26
C THR A 159 -8.49 5.95 -3.56
N ALA A 160 -7.37 6.04 -4.29
CA ALA A 160 -6.06 6.31 -3.71
C ALA A 160 -5.97 7.68 -3.01
N ARG A 161 -6.63 8.70 -3.56
CA ARG A 161 -6.71 10.04 -2.95
C ARG A 161 -7.51 10.03 -1.66
N GLU A 162 -8.71 9.45 -1.72
CA GLU A 162 -9.62 9.37 -0.57
C GLU A 162 -9.02 8.54 0.57
N ASP A 163 -8.40 7.42 0.23
CA ASP A 163 -7.77 6.52 1.19
C ASP A 163 -6.63 7.21 1.94
N LEU A 164 -5.70 7.84 1.22
CA LEU A 164 -4.62 8.59 1.85
C LEU A 164 -5.14 9.75 2.70
N SER A 165 -6.12 10.50 2.19
CA SER A 165 -6.73 11.62 2.94
C SER A 165 -7.38 11.15 4.24
N LEU A 166 -8.15 10.06 4.20
CA LEU A 166 -8.84 9.51 5.37
C LEU A 166 -7.84 9.05 6.44
N LEU A 167 -6.78 8.34 6.03
CA LEU A 167 -5.74 7.88 6.95
C LEU A 167 -5.01 9.06 7.58
N LEU A 168 -4.69 10.10 6.80
CA LEU A 168 -4.05 11.31 7.30
C LEU A 168 -4.98 12.11 8.23
N ASP A 169 -6.28 12.17 7.95
CA ASP A 169 -7.24 12.81 8.85
C ASP A 169 -7.30 12.14 10.23
N GLY A 170 -7.19 10.81 10.28
CA GLY A 170 -7.03 10.08 11.55
C GLY A 170 -5.74 10.47 12.29
N GLN A 171 -4.65 10.72 11.58
CA GLN A 171 -3.37 11.14 12.18
C GLN A 171 -3.39 12.56 12.73
N ARG A 172 -4.30 13.42 12.24
CA ARG A 172 -4.48 14.80 12.73
C ARG A 172 -5.16 14.87 14.11
N LEU A 173 -5.65 13.75 14.63
CA LEU A 173 -6.17 13.65 16.00
C LEU A 173 -5.06 13.66 17.05
N TYR A 174 -3.83 13.37 16.64
CA TYR A 174 -2.63 13.41 17.49
C TYR A 174 -1.86 14.72 17.26
N GLU A 175 -0.73 14.88 17.96
CA GLU A 175 0.14 16.05 17.76
C GLU A 175 0.62 16.19 16.30
N LYS A 176 1.37 17.24 15.96
CA LYS A 176 2.00 17.35 14.63
C LYS A 176 3.31 16.54 14.60
N PRO A 177 3.57 15.69 13.59
CA PRO A 177 4.79 14.91 13.58
C PRO A 177 6.00 15.80 13.28
N ALA A 178 7.17 15.43 13.82
CA ALA A 178 8.43 16.14 13.60
C ALA A 178 8.92 16.02 12.14
N GLY A 179 8.47 14.98 11.45
CA GLY A 179 8.72 14.74 10.03
C GLY A 179 8.12 13.41 9.59
N ALA A 180 8.27 13.09 8.32
CA ALA A 180 7.78 11.85 7.73
C ALA A 180 8.80 11.22 6.77
N MET A 181 8.72 9.90 6.64
CA MET A 181 9.39 9.13 5.58
C MET A 181 8.34 8.46 4.70
N LEU A 182 8.32 8.78 3.42
CA LEU A 182 7.39 8.21 2.43
C LEU A 182 8.10 7.21 1.50
N ILE A 183 7.54 6.02 1.40
CA ILE A 183 7.83 5.04 0.37
C ILE A 183 6.57 4.90 -0.49
N SER A 184 6.60 5.48 -1.69
CA SER A 184 5.46 5.42 -2.61
C SER A 184 5.71 4.43 -3.73
N CYS A 185 4.67 3.71 -4.15
CA CYS A 185 4.76 2.84 -5.31
C CYS A 185 5.11 3.62 -6.58
N SER A 186 6.02 3.08 -7.39
CA SER A 186 6.41 3.65 -8.69
C SER A 186 5.21 3.77 -9.65
N GLY A 187 4.15 3.00 -9.43
CA GLY A 187 2.89 3.10 -10.14
C GLY A 187 2.03 4.30 -9.74
N ARG A 188 2.28 4.93 -8.58
CA ARG A 188 1.54 6.07 -8.02
C ARG A 188 2.16 7.43 -8.35
N GLY A 189 2.90 7.51 -9.46
CA GLY A 189 3.51 8.76 -9.93
C GLY A 189 2.54 9.67 -10.71
N GLU A 190 3.11 10.66 -11.39
CA GLU A 190 2.36 11.66 -12.18
C GLU A 190 1.43 11.04 -13.24
N LYS A 191 1.82 9.93 -13.87
CA LYS A 191 0.97 9.24 -14.86
C LYS A 191 -0.36 8.76 -14.27
N PHE A 192 -0.34 8.37 -13.00
CA PHE A 192 -1.49 7.88 -12.26
C PHE A 192 -2.31 9.03 -11.68
N PHE A 193 -1.69 9.94 -10.94
CA PHE A 193 -2.41 11.07 -10.31
C PHE A 193 -2.68 12.26 -11.24
N LYS A 194 -2.16 12.25 -12.46
CA LYS A 194 -2.21 13.39 -13.41
C LYS A 194 -1.62 14.68 -12.85
N GLU A 195 -0.82 14.57 -11.78
CA GLU A 195 -0.08 15.65 -11.15
C GLU A 195 1.18 15.09 -10.47
N PRO A 196 2.28 15.85 -10.46
CA PRO A 196 3.52 15.40 -9.84
C PRO A 196 3.42 15.43 -8.31
N GLY A 197 4.00 14.42 -7.66
CA GLY A 197 4.23 14.40 -6.22
C GLY A 197 2.98 14.44 -5.35
N TYR A 198 1.84 13.88 -5.81
CA TYR A 198 0.58 13.91 -5.06
C TYR A 198 0.73 13.38 -3.62
N ASP A 199 1.20 12.14 -3.44
CA ASP A 199 1.34 11.52 -2.11
C ASP A 199 2.26 12.37 -1.20
N ALA A 200 3.36 12.87 -1.75
CA ALA A 200 4.30 13.72 -1.02
C ALA A 200 3.67 15.03 -0.58
N ARG A 201 2.97 15.73 -1.48
CA ARG A 201 2.25 16.98 -1.17
C ARG A 201 1.15 16.74 -0.14
N ALA A 202 0.39 15.65 -0.28
CA ALA A 202 -0.67 15.29 0.65
C ALA A 202 -0.11 15.10 2.07
N ILE A 203 0.97 14.33 2.23
CA ILE A 203 1.59 14.09 3.54
C ILE A 203 2.23 15.36 4.12
N THR A 204 3.00 16.09 3.31
CA THR A 204 3.66 17.33 3.75
C THR A 204 2.67 18.32 4.32
N HIS A 205 1.51 18.48 3.69
CA HIS A 205 0.51 19.49 4.05
C HIS A 205 -0.66 18.95 4.88
N ALA A 206 -0.65 17.67 5.26
CA ALA A 206 -1.75 17.04 6.03
C ALA A 206 -2.02 17.73 7.38
N PHE A 207 -0.97 18.26 7.98
CA PHE A 207 -1.00 18.88 9.31
C PHE A 207 -0.97 20.41 9.27
N ASP A 208 -1.22 20.99 8.09
CA ASP A 208 -1.36 22.44 7.99
C ASP A 208 -2.66 22.91 8.66
N PRO A 209 -2.63 24.06 9.34
CA PRO A 209 -3.82 24.62 9.94
C PRO A 209 -4.88 24.84 8.87
N ALA A 210 -6.14 24.52 9.20
CA ALA A 210 -7.24 24.80 8.30
C ALA A 210 -7.31 26.31 8.02
N PRO A 211 -7.50 26.74 6.75
CA PRO A 211 -7.68 28.14 6.46
C PRO A 211 -8.94 28.66 7.17
N ASP A 212 -8.84 29.87 7.72
CA ASP A 212 -9.99 30.55 8.30
C ASP A 212 -11.09 30.82 7.25
N GLY A 213 -12.27 31.23 7.72
CA GLY A 213 -13.42 31.45 6.84
C GLY A 213 -13.17 32.50 5.76
N ALA A 214 -12.36 33.52 6.06
CA ALA A 214 -12.03 34.58 5.10
C ALA A 214 -11.09 34.06 4.00
N ASN A 215 -10.08 33.27 4.36
CA ASN A 215 -9.16 32.62 3.43
C ASN A 215 -9.85 31.56 2.57
N ARG A 216 -10.82 30.84 3.11
CA ARG A 216 -11.66 29.91 2.32
C ARG A 216 -12.53 30.61 1.27
N ALA A 217 -12.93 31.85 1.51
CA ALA A 217 -13.78 32.62 0.61
C ALA A 217 -13.00 33.30 -0.53
N LYS A 218 -11.65 33.35 -0.46
CA LYS A 218 -10.81 33.94 -1.51
C LYS A 218 -10.73 33.00 -2.72
N SER A 219 -10.66 33.59 -3.92
CA SER A 219 -10.25 32.85 -5.11
C SER A 219 -8.74 32.59 -5.04
N GLY A 220 -8.37 31.34 -4.76
CA GLY A 220 -6.97 30.90 -4.64
C GLY A 220 -6.61 30.42 -3.24
N GLN A 221 -5.37 29.97 -3.07
CA GLN A 221 -4.84 29.44 -1.81
C GLN A 221 -3.63 30.27 -1.39
N GLU A 222 -3.65 30.78 -0.17
CA GLU A 222 -2.48 31.41 0.44
C GLU A 222 -1.42 30.34 0.68
N VAL A 223 -0.25 30.50 0.05
CA VAL A 223 0.87 29.57 0.20
C VAL A 223 1.76 30.10 1.31
N ASN A 224 1.83 29.39 2.44
CA ASN A 224 2.81 29.66 3.48
C ASN A 224 4.06 28.79 3.21
N PRO A 225 5.19 29.36 2.79
CA PRO A 225 6.39 28.58 2.48
C PRO A 225 6.98 27.85 3.70
N GLY A 226 6.62 28.27 4.92
CA GLY A 226 7.03 27.64 6.17
C GLY A 226 6.03 26.62 6.72
N SER A 227 4.93 26.34 6.00
CA SER A 227 3.98 25.31 6.41
C SER A 227 4.43 23.91 5.96
N GLY A 228 3.78 22.90 6.52
CA GLY A 228 4.07 21.50 6.28
C GLY A 228 4.96 20.84 7.33
N ILE A 229 5.24 19.57 7.12
CA ILE A 229 6.24 18.78 7.87
C ILE A 229 7.40 18.43 6.95
N PRO A 230 8.64 18.30 7.48
CA PRO A 230 9.76 17.74 6.72
C PRO A 230 9.41 16.36 6.18
N LEU A 231 9.68 16.11 4.90
CA LEU A 231 9.43 14.85 4.23
C LEU A 231 10.70 14.36 3.53
N ALA A 232 11.10 13.13 3.84
CA ALA A 232 12.05 12.37 3.05
C ALA A 232 11.35 11.16 2.42
N GLY A 233 11.94 10.55 1.39
CA GLY A 233 11.32 9.39 0.79
C GLY A 233 11.92 8.97 -0.54
N PHE A 234 11.35 7.89 -1.09
CA PHE A 234 11.71 7.35 -2.39
C PHE A 234 10.56 6.57 -3.01
N PHE A 235 10.64 6.32 -4.31
CA PHE A 235 9.74 5.41 -5.00
C PHE A 235 10.29 3.98 -4.94
N ALA A 236 9.40 3.00 -4.76
CA ALA A 236 9.74 1.58 -4.78
C ALA A 236 8.81 0.81 -5.73
N ALA A 237 9.15 -0.44 -6.07
CA ALA A 237 8.23 -1.35 -6.74
C ALA A 237 7.93 -2.54 -5.82
N GLY A 238 7.39 -2.23 -4.65
CA GLY A 238 7.25 -3.16 -3.54
C GLY A 238 7.53 -2.43 -2.24
N GLU A 239 6.49 -1.91 -1.61
CA GLU A 239 6.58 -1.12 -0.39
C GLU A 239 6.50 -2.06 0.82
N ILE A 240 7.27 -1.81 1.88
CA ILE A 240 7.25 -2.62 3.10
C ILE A 240 6.64 -1.76 4.21
N GLY A 241 5.60 -2.28 4.83
CA GLY A 241 4.93 -1.61 5.94
C GLY A 241 3.98 -2.54 6.68
N PRO A 242 3.55 -2.16 7.89
CA PRO A 242 2.67 -2.98 8.70
C PRO A 242 1.22 -2.96 8.19
N VAL A 243 0.51 -4.05 8.43
CA VAL A 243 -0.95 -4.07 8.54
C VAL A 243 -1.25 -4.83 9.82
N ASP A 244 -1.95 -4.18 10.76
CA ASP A 244 -2.07 -4.64 12.14
C ASP A 244 -0.68 -4.99 12.72
N GLU A 245 -0.53 -6.17 13.33
CA GLU A 245 0.72 -6.62 13.99
C GLU A 245 1.72 -7.29 13.04
N GLN A 246 1.48 -7.27 11.73
CA GLN A 246 2.30 -8.00 10.75
C GLN A 246 2.91 -7.06 9.70
N ILE A 247 4.16 -7.35 9.31
CA ILE A 247 4.84 -6.63 8.24
C ILE A 247 4.59 -7.32 6.91
N PHE A 248 4.13 -6.54 5.93
CA PHE A 248 3.88 -7.03 4.58
C PHE A 248 4.70 -6.28 3.55
N GLN A 249 5.02 -6.98 2.47
CA GLN A 249 5.34 -6.35 1.20
C GLN A 249 4.01 -6.03 0.48
N HIS A 250 3.84 -4.77 0.09
CA HIS A 250 2.70 -4.19 -0.59
C HIS A 250 3.03 -3.93 -2.06
N GLY A 251 1.99 -3.80 -2.87
CA GLY A 251 2.07 -3.20 -4.21
C GLY A 251 0.97 -2.15 -4.35
N HIS A 252 1.17 -1.18 -5.25
CA HIS A 252 0.20 -0.09 -5.49
C HIS A 252 -0.15 0.71 -4.24
N THR A 253 0.80 0.83 -3.33
CA THR A 253 0.61 1.37 -1.98
C THR A 253 1.53 2.56 -1.74
N ALA A 254 1.11 3.49 -0.89
CA ALA A 254 1.98 4.49 -0.28
C ALA A 254 2.12 4.15 1.21
N VAL A 255 3.34 3.90 1.65
CA VAL A 255 3.67 3.64 3.04
C VAL A 255 4.40 4.85 3.60
N ALA A 256 3.90 5.43 4.69
CA ALA A 256 4.55 6.53 5.37
C ALA A 256 4.75 6.22 6.85
N GLY A 257 5.94 6.56 7.37
CA GLY A 257 6.21 6.64 8.79
C GLY A 257 6.17 8.09 9.25
N LEU A 258 5.35 8.40 10.25
CA LEU A 258 5.25 9.71 10.88
C LEU A 258 6.00 9.67 12.22
N PHE A 259 7.00 10.53 12.38
CA PHE A 259 7.87 10.51 13.55
C PHE A 259 7.41 11.50 14.62
N ARG A 260 7.26 11.04 15.85
CA ARG A 260 6.76 11.82 16.99
C ARG A 260 7.58 11.57 18.25
N SER A 261 7.48 12.52 19.18
CA SER A 261 7.82 12.24 20.57
C SER A 261 6.73 11.37 21.19
N PRO A 262 7.05 10.41 22.08
CA PRO A 262 6.07 9.68 22.85
C PRO A 262 5.23 10.67 23.67
N GLU A 263 3.92 10.44 23.78
CA GLU A 263 3.10 11.18 24.75
C GLU A 263 3.68 10.99 26.16
N GLU A 264 3.91 12.09 26.89
CA GLU A 264 4.18 12.01 28.32
C GLU A 264 2.92 11.44 28.99
N VAL A 265 2.94 10.17 29.37
CA VAL A 265 1.91 9.61 30.23
C VAL A 265 2.01 10.34 31.57
N PRO A 266 0.99 11.11 32.01
CA PRO A 266 1.03 11.74 33.31
C PRO A 266 1.17 10.64 34.35
N VAL A 267 2.28 10.65 35.09
CA VAL A 267 2.46 9.79 36.26
C VAL A 267 1.47 10.28 37.31
N GLY A 268 0.35 9.58 37.45
CA GLY A 268 -0.61 9.77 38.53
C GLY A 268 -0.08 9.34 39.88
#